data_AF-A0A0G1ZQI9-F1
#
_entry.id   AF-A0A0G1ZQI9-F1
#
_cell.length_a   1.000
_cell.length_b   1.000
_cell.length_c   1.000
_cell.angle_alpha   90.00
_cell.angle_beta   90.00
_cell.angle_gamma   90.00
#
_symmetry.space_group_name_H-M   'P 1'
#
loop_
_entity.id
_entity.type
_entity.pdbx_description
1 polymer ?
#
loop_
_entity_poly.entity_id
_entity_poly.type
_entity_poly.pdbx_seq_one_letter_code
_entity_poly.pdbx_strand_id
1 'polypeptide(L)'
;MKIPRSLAYSARVASATKAGLRGAQINFMQHSFNGKKITVMGLGLHGGGVGVVKFLLDEGAREIVVTDLKKRSALLPSIRQIPNSPRLRYVLGRHRMRDFKRRDAVIKNPDVPLSSPYLAQAVKNGVPILSDIGIFFERAKAPIIGVTGTKGKSTTATLMALLLQKRFPRILLAGNIRKSALATMTRAKRADAIILELSSFQLEDLAYVKKGPHLAVITNIFPDHLNRHGTFGEYARAKSLITAFQNKNDAVIILKNRGLEPLIKNSEAKKIIVNISERDRGRIASSHPALQGHMADAAMLALAAAKFFGIEQKEGMARLGRFRPLTPRPPTRPPLSSASSLPPNASGA
;
A
#
# COMPACT_ATOMS: atom_id res chain seq x y z
N MET A 1 5.36 -22.55 -16.39
CA MET A 1 4.25 -21.82 -15.70
C MET A 1 3.94 -20.56 -16.51
N LYS A 2 2.72 -20.38 -17.04
CA LYS A 2 2.36 -19.22 -17.89
C LYS A 2 2.47 -17.92 -17.09
N ILE A 3 3.09 -16.88 -17.66
CA ILE A 3 3.18 -15.55 -17.07
C ILE A 3 1.74 -15.01 -16.87
N PRO A 4 1.29 -14.66 -15.64
CA PRO A 4 -0.12 -14.31 -15.35
C PRO A 4 -0.60 -13.11 -16.17
N ARG A 5 -1.89 -12.96 -16.54
CA ARG A 5 -2.35 -11.80 -17.34
C ARG A 5 -1.99 -10.41 -16.76
N SER A 6 -1.96 -10.26 -15.45
CA SER A 6 -1.55 -9.03 -14.74
C SER A 6 -0.03 -8.87 -14.67
N LEU A 7 0.73 -9.96 -14.54
CA LEU A 7 2.19 -10.00 -14.67
C LEU A 7 2.67 -10.02 -16.12
N ALA A 8 1.81 -10.36 -17.08
CA ALA A 8 2.02 -10.40 -18.52
C ALA A 8 1.60 -9.07 -19.13
N TYR A 9 0.62 -8.38 -18.55
CA TYR A 9 0.40 -6.95 -18.76
C TYR A 9 1.50 -6.15 -18.07
N SER A 10 1.88 -6.48 -16.83
CA SER A 10 3.06 -5.87 -16.20
C SER A 10 4.34 -6.24 -16.92
N ALA A 11 4.46 -7.41 -17.53
CA ALA A 11 5.59 -7.77 -18.40
C ALA A 11 5.44 -7.21 -19.80
N ARG A 12 4.25 -6.82 -20.28
CA ARG A 12 4.05 -6.08 -21.54
C ARG A 12 4.29 -4.58 -21.36
N VAL A 13 3.94 -4.02 -20.20
CA VAL A 13 4.32 -2.67 -19.77
C VAL A 13 5.80 -2.65 -19.39
N ALA A 14 6.29 -3.69 -18.72
CA ALA A 14 7.70 -3.86 -18.41
C ALA A 14 8.54 -4.32 -19.62
N SER A 15 7.95 -4.90 -20.68
CA SER A 15 8.63 -5.15 -21.96
C SER A 15 8.51 -3.95 -22.88
N ALA A 16 7.46 -3.13 -22.72
CA ALA A 16 7.35 -1.84 -23.38
C ALA A 16 8.28 -0.80 -22.74
N THR A 17 8.68 -0.98 -21.47
CA THR A 17 9.95 -0.45 -20.98
C THR A 17 11.08 -1.40 -21.37
N LYS A 18 11.69 -1.20 -22.54
CA LYS A 18 13.04 -1.76 -22.84
C LYS A 18 13.92 -1.68 -21.57
N ALA A 19 14.83 -2.62 -21.32
CA ALA A 19 15.67 -2.62 -20.11
C ALA A 19 16.26 -1.24 -19.73
N GLY A 20 16.57 -0.39 -20.72
CA GLY A 20 16.97 1.01 -20.54
C GLY A 20 15.91 1.94 -19.90
N LEU A 21 14.61 1.76 -20.20
CA LEU A 21 13.52 2.51 -19.57
C LEU A 21 13.31 2.13 -18.10
N ARG A 22 13.62 0.89 -17.69
CA ARG A 22 13.59 0.50 -16.26
C ARG A 22 14.74 1.13 -15.48
N GLY A 23 15.95 1.13 -16.05
CA GLY A 23 17.09 1.87 -15.48
C GLY A 23 16.78 3.36 -15.35
N ALA A 24 16.19 3.96 -16.40
CA ALA A 24 15.73 5.35 -16.37
C ALA A 24 14.65 5.60 -15.30
N GLN A 25 13.69 4.68 -15.12
CA GLN A 25 12.68 4.77 -14.06
C GLN A 25 13.30 4.78 -12.66
N ILE A 26 14.18 3.81 -12.37
CA ILE A 26 14.85 3.69 -11.07
C ILE A 26 15.68 4.94 -10.80
N ASN A 27 16.49 5.36 -11.77
CA ASN A 27 17.28 6.58 -11.69
C ASN A 27 16.36 7.80 -11.40
N PHE A 28 15.26 7.94 -12.11
CA PHE A 28 14.29 9.02 -11.89
C PHE A 28 13.65 9.00 -10.50
N MET A 29 13.38 7.82 -9.94
CA MET A 29 12.82 7.70 -8.59
C MET A 29 13.84 8.08 -7.51
N GLN A 30 15.13 7.82 -7.73
CA GLN A 30 16.20 8.09 -6.75
C GLN A 30 16.60 9.57 -6.68
N HIS A 31 16.42 10.34 -7.77
CA HIS A 31 16.85 11.74 -7.87
C HIS A 31 15.72 12.74 -7.67
N SER A 32 16.06 13.99 -7.33
CA SER A 32 15.08 15.07 -7.11
C SER A 32 14.14 15.27 -8.32
N PHE A 33 12.87 15.58 -8.04
CA PHE A 33 11.91 16.00 -9.07
C PHE A 33 12.07 17.46 -9.49
N ASN A 34 13.14 18.14 -9.06
CA ASN A 34 13.38 19.54 -9.36
C ASN A 34 13.41 19.80 -10.88
N GLY A 35 12.67 20.81 -11.32
CA GLY A 35 12.59 21.17 -12.74
C GLY A 35 11.74 20.23 -13.62
N LYS A 36 11.19 19.14 -13.07
CA LYS A 36 10.47 18.10 -13.86
C LYS A 36 8.99 18.42 -14.08
N LYS A 37 8.45 17.93 -15.19
CA LYS A 37 7.04 17.99 -15.59
C LYS A 37 6.35 16.66 -15.33
N ILE A 38 5.54 16.60 -14.29
CA ILE A 38 4.93 15.36 -13.79
C ILE A 38 3.42 15.35 -13.99
N THR A 39 2.88 14.22 -14.44
CA THR A 39 1.43 13.98 -14.42
C THR A 39 1.08 13.07 -13.25
N VAL A 40 0.17 13.51 -12.38
CA VAL A 40 -0.40 12.69 -11.30
C VAL A 40 -1.77 12.20 -11.76
N MET A 41 -1.90 10.90 -11.96
CA MET A 41 -3.14 10.26 -12.42
C MET A 41 -3.90 9.66 -11.25
N GLY A 42 -5.02 10.29 -10.90
CA GLY A 42 -5.88 9.94 -9.76
C GLY A 42 -5.52 10.73 -8.51
N LEU A 43 -6.27 11.80 -8.22
CA LEU A 43 -6.14 12.53 -6.96
C LEU A 43 -6.75 11.69 -5.82
N GLY A 44 -7.92 11.13 -6.07
CA GLY A 44 -8.68 10.33 -5.10
C GLY A 44 -9.17 11.14 -3.90
N LEU A 45 -9.83 10.44 -2.97
CA LEU A 45 -10.45 11.02 -1.77
C LEU A 45 -9.75 10.64 -0.46
N HIS A 46 -8.80 9.71 -0.53
CA HIS A 46 -8.18 9.10 0.64
C HIS A 46 -6.79 9.66 0.97
N GLY A 47 -6.45 10.83 0.39
CA GLY A 47 -5.20 11.53 0.66
C GLY A 47 -3.95 10.99 -0.07
N GLY A 48 -4.05 9.84 -0.76
CA GLY A 48 -2.96 9.25 -1.55
C GLY A 48 -2.38 10.23 -2.57
N GLY A 49 -3.21 10.66 -3.54
CA GLY A 49 -2.80 11.62 -4.57
C GLY A 49 -2.46 13.01 -4.00
N VAL A 50 -3.14 13.44 -2.93
CA VAL A 50 -2.80 14.68 -2.21
C VAL A 50 -1.35 14.64 -1.70
N GLY A 51 -0.95 13.52 -1.10
CA GLY A 51 0.41 13.32 -0.62
C GLY A 51 1.45 13.35 -1.73
N VAL A 52 1.15 12.75 -2.89
CA VAL A 52 2.01 12.80 -4.08
C VAL A 52 2.20 14.24 -4.55
N VAL A 53 1.12 15.03 -4.66
CA VAL A 53 1.19 16.42 -5.15
C VAL A 53 2.01 17.30 -4.21
N LYS A 54 1.79 17.19 -2.89
CA LYS A 54 2.58 17.93 -1.89
C LYS A 54 4.07 17.60 -2.00
N PHE A 55 4.39 16.31 -2.04
CA PHE A 55 5.76 15.83 -2.19
C PHE A 55 6.43 16.39 -3.47
N LEU A 56 5.73 16.38 -4.61
CA LEU A 56 6.26 16.94 -5.86
C LEU A 56 6.47 18.45 -5.81
N LEU A 57 5.58 19.19 -5.13
CA LEU A 57 5.73 20.62 -4.93
C LEU A 57 6.97 20.94 -4.10
N ASP A 58 7.17 20.19 -3.01
CA ASP A 58 8.32 20.30 -2.10
C ASP A 58 9.64 19.93 -2.80
N GLU A 59 9.61 18.95 -3.71
CA GLU A 59 10.76 18.52 -4.49
C GLU A 59 11.09 19.45 -5.68
N GLY A 60 10.37 20.57 -5.85
CA GLY A 60 10.68 21.56 -6.89
C GLY A 60 10.20 21.19 -8.30
N ALA A 61 9.24 20.28 -8.45
CA ALA A 61 8.68 19.95 -9.77
C ALA A 61 8.19 21.22 -10.49
N ARG A 62 8.62 21.42 -11.75
CA ARG A 62 8.34 22.62 -12.55
C ARG A 62 6.87 22.73 -12.94
N GLU A 63 6.26 21.61 -13.33
CA GLU A 63 4.85 21.56 -13.74
C GLU A 63 4.24 20.25 -13.24
N ILE A 64 3.09 20.35 -12.57
CA ILE A 64 2.32 19.22 -12.06
C ILE A 64 0.92 19.28 -12.67
N VAL A 65 0.54 18.22 -13.39
CA VAL A 65 -0.81 18.05 -13.90
C VAL A 65 -1.51 16.97 -13.09
N VAL A 66 -2.51 17.33 -12.32
CA VAL A 66 -3.37 16.38 -11.61
C VAL A 66 -4.58 16.08 -12.47
N THR A 67 -4.80 14.82 -12.80
CA THR A 67 -5.96 14.39 -13.58
C THR A 67 -6.76 13.31 -12.89
N ASP A 68 -8.09 13.42 -12.94
CA ASP A 68 -9.01 12.49 -12.26
C ASP A 68 -10.34 12.44 -13.03
N LEU A 69 -10.98 11.26 -13.07
CA LEU A 69 -12.30 11.08 -13.67
C LEU A 69 -13.41 11.72 -12.83
N LYS A 70 -13.20 11.93 -11.52
CA LYS A 70 -14.15 12.62 -10.66
C LYS A 70 -14.17 14.11 -10.98
N LYS A 71 -15.37 14.71 -10.93
CA LYS A 71 -15.56 16.16 -11.09
C LYS A 71 -14.96 16.93 -9.91
N ARG A 72 -14.72 18.23 -10.11
CA ARG A 72 -14.15 19.13 -9.09
C ARG A 72 -14.94 19.12 -7.78
N SER A 73 -16.27 19.16 -7.85
CA SER A 73 -17.16 19.17 -6.68
C SER A 73 -16.88 17.99 -5.73
N ALA A 74 -16.76 16.78 -6.27
CA ALA A 74 -16.46 15.59 -5.49
C ALA A 74 -15.03 15.61 -4.89
N LEU A 75 -14.08 16.26 -5.56
CA LEU A 75 -12.68 16.30 -5.16
C LEU A 75 -12.31 17.49 -4.28
N LEU A 76 -13.25 18.41 -4.00
CA LEU A 76 -13.00 19.59 -3.16
C LEU A 76 -12.30 19.27 -1.83
N PRO A 77 -12.69 18.21 -1.07
CA PRO A 77 -12.00 17.86 0.16
C PRO A 77 -10.51 17.54 -0.02
N SER A 78 -10.13 16.92 -1.14
CA SER A 78 -8.73 16.63 -1.46
C SER A 78 -8.00 17.86 -1.97
N ILE A 79 -8.64 18.67 -2.81
CA ILE A 79 -8.06 19.89 -3.38
C ILE A 79 -7.73 20.90 -2.27
N ARG A 80 -8.64 21.11 -1.31
CA ARG A 80 -8.44 22.03 -0.18
C ARG A 80 -7.23 21.69 0.70
N GLN A 81 -6.75 20.45 0.65
CA GLN A 81 -5.57 20.05 1.39
C GLN A 81 -4.26 20.45 0.69
N ILE A 82 -4.29 20.79 -0.61
CA ILE A 82 -3.10 21.09 -1.41
C ILE A 82 -2.90 22.62 -1.45
N PRO A 83 -1.68 23.13 -1.20
CA PRO A 83 -1.42 24.55 -1.31
C PRO A 83 -1.60 25.02 -2.76
N ASN A 84 -2.14 26.22 -2.94
CA ASN A 84 -2.21 26.85 -4.26
C ASN A 84 -0.79 27.05 -4.79
N SER A 85 -0.59 26.76 -6.08
CA SER A 85 0.72 26.88 -6.73
C SER A 85 0.55 27.15 -8.22
N PRO A 86 1.30 28.08 -8.81
CA PRO A 86 1.26 28.31 -10.26
C PRO A 86 1.81 27.11 -11.05
N ARG A 87 2.55 26.21 -10.39
CA ARG A 87 3.09 24.98 -10.97
C ARG A 87 2.03 23.88 -11.10
N LEU A 88 0.84 24.07 -10.51
CA LEU A 88 -0.18 23.03 -10.37
C LEU A 88 -1.40 23.31 -11.25
N ARG A 89 -1.74 22.35 -12.11
CA ARG A 89 -2.94 22.40 -12.96
C ARG A 89 -3.81 21.17 -12.75
N TYR A 90 -5.12 21.38 -12.66
CA TYR A 90 -6.11 20.30 -12.53
C TYR A 90 -6.83 20.02 -13.85
N VAL A 91 -7.04 18.75 -14.16
CA VAL A 91 -7.86 18.24 -15.27
C VAL A 91 -8.84 17.22 -14.69
N LEU A 92 -10.00 17.70 -14.26
CA LEU A 92 -10.98 16.92 -13.49
C LEU A 92 -12.22 16.59 -14.33
N GLY A 93 -12.89 15.50 -14.00
CA GLY A 93 -14.02 14.97 -14.77
C GLY A 93 -13.61 14.23 -16.04
N ARG A 94 -12.30 14.14 -16.34
CA ARG A 94 -11.74 13.50 -17.54
C ARG A 94 -10.23 13.33 -17.43
N HIS A 95 -9.70 12.47 -18.28
CA HIS A 95 -8.29 12.43 -18.64
C HIS A 95 -8.11 12.91 -20.09
N ARG A 96 -6.96 13.52 -20.42
CA ARG A 96 -6.63 13.94 -21.79
C ARG A 96 -5.35 13.26 -22.25
N MET A 97 -5.36 12.65 -23.43
CA MET A 97 -4.19 11.94 -23.97
C MET A 97 -2.92 12.81 -24.02
N ARG A 98 -3.06 14.11 -24.29
CA ARG A 98 -1.94 15.06 -24.31
C ARG A 98 -1.22 15.20 -22.97
N ASP A 99 -1.90 14.98 -21.84
CA ASP A 99 -1.30 15.11 -20.51
C ASP A 99 -0.41 13.89 -20.17
N PHE A 100 -0.38 12.86 -21.02
CA PHE A 100 0.47 11.67 -20.91
C PHE A 100 1.60 11.66 -21.96
N LYS A 101 1.82 12.78 -22.67
CA LYS A 101 2.88 12.98 -23.67
C LYS A 101 3.80 14.10 -23.21
N ARG A 102 5.09 14.06 -23.60
CA ARG A 102 6.09 15.10 -23.28
C ARG A 102 6.15 15.45 -21.78
N ARG A 103 6.06 14.42 -20.94
CA ARG A 103 6.21 14.49 -19.49
C ARG A 103 7.45 13.72 -19.08
N ASP A 104 8.05 14.11 -17.97
CA ASP A 104 9.19 13.38 -17.43
C ASP A 104 8.76 12.10 -16.72
N ALA A 105 7.56 12.07 -16.10
CA ALA A 105 6.95 10.85 -15.58
C ALA A 105 5.43 11.00 -15.36
N VAL A 106 4.76 9.86 -15.23
CA VAL A 106 3.40 9.74 -14.70
C VAL A 106 3.46 9.03 -13.34
N ILE A 107 2.95 9.66 -12.28
CA ILE A 107 2.73 8.98 -11.00
C ILE A 107 1.27 8.57 -10.93
N LYS A 108 1.01 7.26 -10.95
CA LYS A 108 -0.36 6.73 -10.86
C LYS A 108 -0.77 6.49 -9.40
N ASN A 109 -2.04 6.71 -9.13
CA ASN A 109 -2.69 6.26 -7.91
C ASN A 109 -2.87 4.72 -7.95
N PRO A 110 -2.74 3.98 -6.83
CA PRO A 110 -2.95 2.53 -6.81
C PRO A 110 -4.29 2.05 -7.40
N ASP A 111 -5.36 2.84 -7.26
CA ASP A 111 -6.68 2.49 -7.79
C ASP A 111 -6.79 2.59 -9.32
N VAL A 112 -5.82 3.23 -9.98
CA VAL A 112 -5.79 3.31 -11.45
C VAL A 112 -5.39 1.94 -12.01
N PRO A 113 -6.25 1.30 -12.83
CA PRO A 113 -5.91 0.02 -13.44
C PRO A 113 -4.75 0.20 -14.42
N LEU A 114 -3.82 -0.74 -14.38
CA LEU A 114 -2.67 -0.75 -15.28
C LEU A 114 -3.11 -0.76 -16.75
N SER A 115 -4.22 -1.45 -17.06
CA SER A 115 -4.83 -1.51 -18.40
C SER A 115 -5.37 -0.18 -18.93
N SER A 116 -5.23 0.92 -18.18
CA SER A 116 -5.71 2.22 -18.62
C SER A 116 -5.09 2.64 -19.97
N PRO A 117 -5.91 3.07 -20.95
CA PRO A 117 -5.39 3.53 -22.24
C PRO A 117 -4.48 4.76 -22.11
N TYR A 118 -4.63 5.56 -21.05
CA TYR A 118 -3.76 6.70 -20.77
C TYR A 118 -2.37 6.30 -20.28
N LEU A 119 -2.27 5.22 -19.50
CA LEU A 119 -0.98 4.64 -19.12
C LEU A 119 -0.29 4.01 -20.34
N ALA A 120 -1.05 3.29 -21.19
CA ALA A 120 -0.52 2.79 -22.45
C ALA A 120 0.00 3.93 -23.36
N GLN A 121 -0.69 5.08 -23.38
CA GLN A 121 -0.25 6.27 -24.10
C GLN A 121 1.09 6.81 -23.57
N ALA A 122 1.26 6.87 -22.24
CA ALA A 122 2.53 7.29 -21.62
C ALA A 122 3.68 6.38 -22.04
N VAL A 123 3.48 5.07 -21.93
CA VAL A 123 4.45 4.05 -22.33
C VAL A 123 4.84 4.16 -23.80
N LYS A 124 3.85 4.34 -24.71
CA LYS A 124 4.10 4.54 -26.15
C LYS A 124 5.00 5.76 -26.44
N ASN A 125 5.05 6.74 -25.54
CA ASN A 125 5.86 7.95 -25.68
C ASN A 125 7.14 7.91 -24.83
N GLY A 126 7.52 6.75 -24.31
CA GLY A 126 8.69 6.61 -23.44
C GLY A 126 8.56 7.32 -22.09
N VAL A 127 7.34 7.72 -21.69
CA VAL A 127 7.10 8.37 -20.40
C VAL A 127 7.01 7.30 -19.31
N PRO A 128 7.90 7.31 -18.30
CA PRO A 128 7.89 6.31 -17.25
C PRO A 128 6.63 6.41 -16.37
N ILE A 129 6.13 5.26 -15.94
CA ILE A 129 5.03 5.16 -14.96
C ILE A 129 5.63 4.78 -13.61
N LEU A 130 5.32 5.59 -12.60
CA LEU A 130 5.77 5.45 -11.23
C LEU A 130 4.56 5.30 -10.31
N SER A 131 4.80 4.86 -9.07
CA SER A 131 3.82 4.80 -8.00
C SER A 131 4.35 5.50 -6.75
N ASP A 132 3.44 5.89 -5.86
CA ASP A 132 3.78 6.49 -4.58
C ASP A 132 4.69 5.56 -3.75
N ILE A 133 4.32 4.28 -3.70
CA ILE A 133 5.03 3.26 -2.93
C ILE A 133 6.36 2.87 -3.58
N GLY A 134 6.44 2.83 -4.91
CA GLY A 134 7.68 2.55 -5.63
C GLY A 134 8.74 3.63 -5.37
N ILE A 135 8.35 4.90 -5.49
CA ILE A 135 9.22 6.03 -5.13
C ILE A 135 9.63 5.95 -3.66
N PHE A 136 8.70 5.57 -2.77
CA PHE A 136 9.00 5.45 -1.35
C PHE A 136 10.05 4.38 -1.06
N PHE A 137 9.93 3.19 -1.65
CA PHE A 137 10.91 2.10 -1.47
C PHE A 137 12.28 2.43 -2.05
N GLU A 138 12.36 3.18 -3.15
CA GLU A 138 13.64 3.61 -3.71
C GLU A 138 14.35 4.67 -2.86
N ARG A 139 13.60 5.51 -2.13
CA ARG A 139 14.18 6.62 -1.36
C ARG A 139 14.35 6.35 0.14
N ALA A 140 13.60 5.39 0.69
CA ALA A 140 13.69 5.04 2.09
C ALA A 140 15.07 4.43 2.40
N LYS A 141 15.77 5.00 3.37
CA LYS A 141 17.09 4.52 3.82
C LYS A 141 17.01 3.55 5.00
N ALA A 142 15.94 3.65 5.79
CA ALA A 142 15.73 2.81 6.96
C ALA A 142 15.12 1.45 6.56
N PRO A 143 15.35 0.38 7.35
CA PRO A 143 14.71 -0.90 7.14
C PRO A 143 13.18 -0.78 7.09
N ILE A 144 12.60 -1.33 6.01
CA ILE A 144 11.16 -1.39 5.81
C ILE A 144 10.60 -2.72 6.33
N ILE A 145 9.55 -2.61 7.13
CA ILE A 145 8.73 -3.71 7.60
C ILE A 145 7.34 -3.58 6.95
N GLY A 146 6.98 -4.51 6.08
CA GLY A 146 5.72 -4.48 5.31
C GLY A 146 4.65 -5.37 5.93
N VAL A 147 3.43 -4.86 6.08
CA VAL A 147 2.27 -5.61 6.58
C VAL A 147 1.17 -5.63 5.53
N THR A 148 0.75 -6.83 5.11
CA THR A 148 -0.38 -7.03 4.20
C THR A 148 -1.38 -8.07 4.73
N GLY A 149 -2.44 -8.27 3.95
CA GLY A 149 -3.57 -9.16 4.23
C GLY A 149 -4.92 -8.48 4.05
N THR A 150 -6.00 -9.20 4.34
CA THR A 150 -7.38 -8.72 4.13
C THR A 150 -7.81 -7.88 5.31
N LYS A 151 -7.78 -8.44 6.52
CA LYS A 151 -8.12 -7.77 7.79
C LYS A 151 -6.95 -7.73 8.76
N GLY A 152 -6.98 -6.84 9.74
CA GLY A 152 -5.97 -6.78 10.82
C GLY A 152 -4.66 -6.06 10.49
N LYS A 153 -4.43 -5.64 9.24
CA LYS A 153 -3.18 -4.96 8.83
C LYS A 153 -2.82 -3.75 9.70
N SER A 154 -3.77 -2.82 9.87
CA SER A 154 -3.54 -1.58 10.62
C SER A 154 -3.27 -1.87 12.10
N THR A 155 -3.99 -2.85 12.68
CA THR A 155 -3.78 -3.32 14.05
C THR A 155 -2.38 -3.91 14.21
N THR A 156 -2.00 -4.86 13.34
CA THR A 156 -0.67 -5.48 13.35
C THR A 156 0.44 -4.44 13.20
N ALA A 157 0.33 -3.53 12.24
CA ALA A 157 1.32 -2.48 12.02
C ALA A 157 1.45 -1.53 13.24
N THR A 158 0.33 -1.20 13.89
CA THR A 158 0.33 -0.36 15.10
C THR A 158 0.92 -1.08 16.31
N LEU A 159 0.60 -2.37 16.49
CA LEU A 159 1.21 -3.20 17.54
C LEU A 159 2.71 -3.35 17.33
N MET A 160 3.15 -3.58 16.09
CA MET A 160 4.57 -3.63 15.76
C MET A 160 5.27 -2.31 16.09
N ALA A 161 4.65 -1.16 15.78
CA ALA A 161 5.21 0.14 16.13
C ALA A 161 5.39 0.29 17.65
N LEU A 162 4.41 -0.14 18.44
CA LEU A 162 4.46 -0.13 19.90
C LEU A 162 5.57 -1.04 20.45
N LEU A 163 5.65 -2.27 19.97
CA LEU A 163 6.57 -3.28 20.51
C LEU A 163 8.02 -2.98 20.11
N LEU A 164 8.24 -2.51 18.89
CA LEU A 164 9.58 -2.27 18.37
C LEU A 164 10.21 -0.94 18.82
N GLN A 165 9.45 -0.07 19.48
CA GLN A 165 9.91 1.27 19.87
C GLN A 165 11.18 1.27 20.73
N LYS A 166 11.41 0.22 21.54
CA LYS A 166 12.64 0.08 22.33
C LYS A 166 13.88 -0.14 21.45
N ARG A 167 13.72 -0.91 20.38
CA ARG A 167 14.81 -1.21 19.42
C ARG A 167 15.00 -0.08 18.42
N PHE A 168 13.91 0.53 17.98
CA PHE A 168 13.87 1.62 17.01
C PHE A 168 13.15 2.82 17.63
N PRO A 169 13.87 3.76 18.28
CA PRO A 169 13.26 4.92 18.92
C PRO A 169 12.38 5.76 17.98
N ARG A 170 12.78 5.87 16.70
CA ARG A 170 12.08 6.64 15.67
C ARG A 170 11.46 5.73 14.63
N ILE A 171 10.31 5.13 14.95
CA ILE A 171 9.52 4.37 13.98
C ILE A 171 8.60 5.30 13.18
N LEU A 172 8.62 5.14 11.85
CA LEU A 172 7.62 5.74 10.98
C LEU A 172 6.56 4.70 10.59
N LEU A 173 5.31 4.96 10.96
CA LEU A 173 4.15 4.20 10.48
C LEU A 173 3.51 4.93 9.28
N ALA A 174 3.46 4.28 8.12
CA ALA A 174 2.98 4.88 6.86
C ALA A 174 2.36 3.85 5.90
N GLY A 175 2.02 4.27 4.68
CA GLY A 175 1.44 3.43 3.64
C GLY A 175 -0.08 3.55 3.56
N ASN A 176 -0.78 2.43 3.40
CA ASN A 176 -2.25 2.40 3.32
C ASN A 176 -2.95 2.80 4.65
N ILE A 177 -2.17 3.08 5.71
CA ILE A 177 -2.63 3.51 7.02
C ILE A 177 -2.75 5.04 7.10
N ARG A 178 -3.95 5.57 6.79
CA ARG A 178 -4.37 6.98 6.96
C ARG A 178 -3.60 8.07 6.18
N LYS A 179 -2.31 7.94 5.90
CA LYS A 179 -1.44 8.95 5.28
C LYS A 179 -0.62 8.34 4.15
N SER A 180 -0.58 9.01 3.00
CA SER A 180 0.27 8.65 1.86
C SER A 180 1.73 8.44 2.29
N ALA A 181 2.39 7.42 1.75
CA ALA A 181 3.79 7.14 2.02
C ALA A 181 4.68 8.35 1.67
N LEU A 182 4.48 8.97 0.50
CA LEU A 182 5.27 10.11 0.06
C LEU A 182 5.05 11.38 0.90
N ALA A 183 3.86 11.58 1.47
CA ALA A 183 3.61 12.67 2.42
C ALA A 183 4.47 12.55 3.69
N THR A 184 5.07 11.38 3.93
CA THR A 184 5.93 11.12 5.09
C THR A 184 7.42 11.00 4.73
N MET A 185 7.80 11.23 3.47
CA MET A 185 9.17 11.00 2.97
C MET A 185 10.25 11.76 3.76
N THR A 186 10.00 13.03 4.10
CA THR A 186 10.95 13.83 4.92
C THR A 186 11.18 13.22 6.31
N ARG A 187 10.14 12.65 6.92
CA ARG A 187 10.24 11.94 8.20
C ARG A 187 10.92 10.58 8.04
N ALA A 188 10.69 9.89 6.92
CA ALA A 188 11.31 8.60 6.63
C ALA A 188 12.84 8.69 6.60
N LYS A 189 13.40 9.82 6.15
CA LYS A 189 14.86 10.07 6.17
C LYS A 189 15.48 10.08 7.57
N ARG A 190 14.68 10.29 8.62
CA ARG A 190 15.10 10.34 10.03
C ARG A 190 14.64 9.13 10.84
N ALA A 191 13.96 8.17 10.21
CA ALA A 191 13.43 7.00 10.89
C ALA A 191 14.53 5.97 11.11
N ASP A 192 14.46 5.24 12.23
CA ASP A 192 15.32 4.09 12.50
C ASP A 192 14.72 2.81 11.89
N ALA A 193 13.39 2.77 11.74
CA ALA A 193 12.65 1.74 11.01
C ALA A 193 11.34 2.31 10.46
N ILE A 194 10.85 1.71 9.38
CA ILE A 194 9.60 2.10 8.73
C ILE A 194 8.65 0.91 8.72
N ILE A 195 7.45 1.08 9.22
CA ILE A 195 6.38 0.09 9.15
C ILE A 195 5.35 0.56 8.12
N LEU A 196 5.19 -0.21 7.05
CA LEU A 196 4.28 0.09 5.95
C LEU A 196 3.10 -0.88 5.94
N GLU A 197 1.89 -0.33 6.05
CA GLU A 197 0.70 -1.07 5.65
C GLU A 197 0.59 -1.06 4.13
N LEU A 198 0.51 -2.23 3.50
CA LEU A 198 0.50 -2.37 2.04
C LEU A 198 -0.80 -3.03 1.55
N SER A 199 -1.51 -2.33 0.66
CA SER A 199 -2.67 -2.90 -0.05
C SER A 199 -2.23 -3.86 -1.17
N SER A 200 -3.15 -4.67 -1.70
CA SER A 200 -2.85 -5.51 -2.88
C SER A 200 -2.44 -4.66 -4.07
N PHE A 201 -3.03 -3.48 -4.26
CA PHE A 201 -2.74 -2.60 -5.39
C PHE A 201 -1.34 -1.99 -5.29
N GLN A 202 -0.92 -1.61 -4.08
CA GLN A 202 0.44 -1.13 -3.86
C GLN A 202 1.49 -2.23 -4.03
N LEU A 203 1.15 -3.48 -3.71
CA LEU A 203 2.05 -4.62 -3.92
C LEU A 203 2.23 -4.95 -5.40
N GLU A 204 1.19 -4.81 -6.23
CA GLU A 204 1.33 -4.88 -7.69
C GLU A 204 2.33 -3.81 -8.18
N ASP A 205 2.31 -2.62 -7.60
CA ASP A 205 3.22 -1.54 -7.98
C ASP A 205 4.69 -1.81 -7.59
N LEU A 206 4.93 -2.55 -6.50
CA LEU A 206 6.29 -2.94 -6.11
C LEU A 206 6.94 -3.92 -7.09
N ALA A 207 6.14 -4.66 -7.88
CA ALA A 207 6.65 -5.55 -8.90
C ALA A 207 7.45 -4.83 -10.00
N TYR A 208 7.20 -3.53 -10.22
CA TYR A 208 7.95 -2.73 -11.18
C TYR A 208 9.35 -2.36 -10.68
N VAL A 209 9.45 -1.97 -9.41
CA VAL A 209 10.73 -1.61 -8.80
C VAL A 209 11.53 -2.84 -8.38
N LYS A 210 10.88 -4.01 -8.25
CA LYS A 210 11.47 -5.26 -7.74
C LYS A 210 12.14 -5.06 -6.39
N LYS A 211 11.43 -4.40 -5.47
CA LYS A 211 11.85 -4.19 -4.09
C LYS A 211 10.84 -4.83 -3.15
N GLY A 212 11.36 -5.46 -2.09
CA GLY A 212 10.58 -6.05 -1.01
C GLY A 212 10.94 -5.41 0.32
N PRO A 213 10.11 -5.57 1.36
CA PRO A 213 10.46 -5.19 2.72
C PRO A 213 11.49 -6.17 3.31
N HIS A 214 12.27 -5.70 4.27
CA HIS A 214 13.24 -6.53 5.00
C HIS A 214 12.53 -7.54 5.91
N LEU A 215 11.36 -7.15 6.43
CA LEU A 215 10.44 -8.04 7.13
C LEU A 215 9.04 -7.91 6.52
N ALA A 216 8.49 -9.00 6.00
CA ALA A 216 7.12 -9.08 5.52
C ALA A 216 6.22 -9.76 6.55
N VAL A 217 4.99 -9.28 6.70
CA VAL A 217 3.96 -9.91 7.54
C VAL A 217 2.69 -10.06 6.71
N ILE A 218 2.20 -11.30 6.58
CA ILE A 218 0.90 -11.59 5.95
C ILE A 218 -0.08 -12.00 7.04
N THR A 219 -1.08 -11.15 7.28
CA THR A 219 -2.04 -11.35 8.38
C THR A 219 -3.04 -12.47 8.09
N ASN A 220 -3.78 -12.36 6.99
CA ASN A 220 -4.79 -13.31 6.51
C ASN A 220 -5.19 -12.97 5.08
N ILE A 221 -5.81 -13.93 4.38
CA ILE A 221 -6.26 -13.77 3.00
C ILE A 221 -7.66 -14.38 2.85
N PHE A 222 -8.65 -13.55 2.59
CA PHE A 222 -10.04 -13.94 2.35
C PHE A 222 -10.58 -13.20 1.11
N PRO A 223 -11.62 -13.71 0.42
CA PRO A 223 -12.19 -13.03 -0.74
C PRO A 223 -12.54 -11.56 -0.48
N ASP A 224 -11.90 -10.67 -1.23
CA ASP A 224 -12.10 -9.21 -1.18
C ASP A 224 -11.62 -8.60 -2.50
N HIS A 225 -12.13 -7.41 -2.88
CA HIS A 225 -11.73 -6.69 -4.09
C HIS A 225 -11.77 -7.49 -5.41
N LEU A 226 -12.65 -8.50 -5.52
CA LEU A 226 -12.75 -9.37 -6.70
C LEU A 226 -13.19 -8.61 -7.95
N ASN A 227 -13.94 -7.51 -7.80
CA ASN A 227 -14.25 -6.58 -8.88
C ASN A 227 -13.02 -5.98 -9.56
N ARG A 228 -11.87 -5.92 -8.86
CA ARG A 228 -10.60 -5.39 -9.37
C ARG A 228 -9.59 -6.48 -9.73
N HIS A 229 -9.61 -7.63 -9.05
CA HIS A 229 -8.66 -8.72 -9.28
C HIS A 229 -9.21 -9.86 -10.14
N GLY A 230 -10.52 -9.90 -10.37
CA GLY A 230 -11.22 -10.97 -11.09
C GLY A 230 -11.47 -12.19 -10.22
N THR A 231 -10.42 -12.81 -9.69
CA THR A 231 -10.52 -14.05 -8.90
C THR A 231 -9.83 -13.94 -7.54
N PHE A 232 -10.23 -14.80 -6.60
CA PHE A 232 -9.58 -14.91 -5.30
C PHE A 232 -8.09 -15.28 -5.42
N GLY A 233 -7.76 -16.18 -6.35
CA GLY A 233 -6.38 -16.57 -6.62
C GLY A 233 -5.51 -15.40 -7.06
N GLU A 234 -6.01 -14.54 -7.95
CA GLU A 234 -5.30 -13.33 -8.38
C GLU A 234 -5.13 -12.32 -7.24
N TYR A 235 -6.14 -12.15 -6.39
CA TYR A 235 -6.04 -11.32 -5.19
C TYR A 235 -4.99 -11.83 -4.18
N ALA A 236 -5.01 -13.14 -3.90
CA ALA A 236 -4.05 -13.78 -3.01
C ALA A 236 -2.62 -13.66 -3.57
N ARG A 237 -2.46 -13.85 -4.89
CA ARG A 237 -1.19 -13.68 -5.61
C ARG A 237 -0.72 -12.23 -5.62
N ALA A 238 -1.61 -11.25 -5.74
CA ALA A 238 -1.24 -9.84 -5.62
C ALA A 238 -0.65 -9.52 -4.24
N LYS A 239 -1.15 -10.18 -3.18
CA LYS A 239 -0.59 -10.02 -1.83
C LYS A 239 0.71 -10.78 -1.59
N SER A 240 0.93 -11.92 -2.26
CA SER A 240 2.20 -12.64 -2.15
C SER A 240 3.38 -11.87 -2.76
N LEU A 241 3.13 -10.85 -3.60
CA LEU A 241 4.18 -9.96 -4.11
C LEU A 241 4.98 -9.26 -3.00
N ILE A 242 4.44 -9.16 -1.77
CA ILE A 242 5.19 -8.63 -0.62
C ILE A 242 6.48 -9.42 -0.34
N THR A 243 6.54 -10.70 -0.70
CA THR A 243 7.72 -11.55 -0.48
C THR A 243 8.53 -11.83 -1.75
N ALA A 244 8.07 -11.34 -2.91
CA ALA A 244 8.59 -11.75 -4.21
C ALA A 244 10.00 -11.21 -4.52
N PHE A 245 10.43 -10.16 -3.82
CA PHE A 245 11.73 -9.50 -4.00
C PHE A 245 12.54 -9.45 -2.70
N GLN A 246 12.22 -10.34 -1.77
CA GLN A 246 13.02 -10.58 -0.58
C GLN A 246 14.18 -11.51 -0.89
N ASN A 247 15.30 -11.36 -0.21
CA ASN A 247 16.48 -12.22 -0.29
C ASN A 247 16.70 -13.00 1.02
N LYS A 248 17.78 -13.78 1.11
CA LYS A 248 18.07 -14.66 2.26
C LYS A 248 18.29 -13.92 3.60
N ASN A 249 18.61 -12.63 3.57
CA ASN A 249 18.76 -11.79 4.77
C ASN A 249 17.43 -11.20 5.27
N ASP A 250 16.36 -11.35 4.48
CA ASP A 250 15.03 -10.87 4.82
C ASP A 250 14.21 -11.99 5.50
N ALA A 251 13.06 -11.63 6.06
CA ALA A 251 12.14 -12.59 6.67
C ALA A 251 10.69 -12.36 6.28
N VAL A 252 9.89 -13.42 6.35
CA VAL A 252 8.43 -13.36 6.27
C VAL A 252 7.80 -14.07 7.46
N ILE A 253 6.81 -13.41 8.08
CA ILE A 253 6.03 -13.93 9.19
C ILE A 253 4.59 -14.19 8.73
N ILE A 254 4.12 -15.40 9.00
CA ILE A 254 2.71 -15.81 8.81
C ILE A 254 2.22 -16.59 10.02
N LEU A 255 0.89 -16.67 10.19
CA LEU A 255 0.29 -17.62 11.11
C LEU A 255 0.15 -18.99 10.45
N LYS A 256 0.47 -20.03 11.21
CA LYS A 256 0.31 -21.44 10.83
C LYS A 256 -1.16 -21.78 10.59
N ASN A 257 -1.44 -22.72 9.69
CA ASN A 257 -2.78 -23.27 9.45
C ASN A 257 -3.80 -22.21 9.01
N ARG A 258 -3.35 -21.19 8.27
CA ARG A 258 -4.20 -20.13 7.69
C ARG A 258 -4.23 -20.17 6.15
N GLY A 259 -3.67 -21.20 5.52
CA GLY A 259 -3.57 -21.31 4.06
C GLY A 259 -2.63 -20.28 3.43
N LEU A 260 -1.66 -19.78 4.19
CA LEU A 260 -0.71 -18.74 3.77
C LEU A 260 0.62 -19.33 3.28
N GLU A 261 0.92 -20.57 3.67
CA GLU A 261 2.12 -21.31 3.34
C GLU A 261 2.36 -21.39 1.82
N PRO A 262 1.35 -21.64 0.96
CA PRO A 262 1.54 -21.61 -0.49
C PRO A 262 1.97 -20.24 -1.04
N LEU A 263 1.58 -19.14 -0.39
CA LEU A 263 1.89 -17.78 -0.85
C LEU A 263 3.35 -17.41 -0.65
N ILE A 264 4.00 -18.00 0.36
CA ILE A 264 5.39 -17.74 0.69
C ILE A 264 6.34 -18.84 0.20
N LYS A 265 5.81 -19.90 -0.42
CA LYS A 265 6.57 -21.09 -0.84
C LYS A 265 7.85 -20.75 -1.60
N ASN A 266 7.73 -19.83 -2.56
CA ASN A 266 8.80 -19.42 -3.47
C ASN A 266 9.65 -18.23 -2.96
N SER A 267 9.40 -17.73 -1.75
CA SER A 267 10.24 -16.68 -1.17
C SER A 267 11.58 -17.24 -0.72
N GLU A 268 12.66 -16.49 -1.01
CA GLU A 268 14.01 -16.75 -0.50
C GLU A 268 14.22 -16.28 0.94
N ALA A 269 13.28 -15.50 1.48
CA ALA A 269 13.32 -15.00 2.85
C ALA A 269 13.25 -16.13 3.88
N LYS A 270 13.79 -15.87 5.07
CA LYS A 270 13.59 -16.72 6.24
C LYS A 270 12.09 -16.79 6.58
N LYS A 271 11.51 -17.99 6.55
CA LYS A 271 10.09 -18.23 6.82
C LYS A 271 9.86 -18.46 8.31
N ILE A 272 9.11 -17.57 8.95
CA ILE A 272 8.76 -17.64 10.36
C ILE A 272 7.26 -17.95 10.43
N ILE A 273 6.94 -19.22 10.68
CA ILE A 273 5.57 -19.70 10.76
C ILE A 273 5.18 -19.81 12.23
N VAL A 274 4.25 -18.96 12.66
CA VAL A 274 3.90 -18.80 14.08
C VAL A 274 2.63 -19.57 14.38
N ASN A 275 2.67 -20.42 15.39
CA ASN A 275 1.48 -21.05 15.95
C ASN A 275 0.92 -20.16 17.08
N ILE A 276 -0.41 -20.12 17.22
CA ILE A 276 -1.07 -19.43 18.33
C ILE A 276 -2.01 -20.43 19.02
N SER A 277 -1.70 -20.78 20.26
CA SER A 277 -2.56 -21.65 21.07
C SER A 277 -3.70 -20.86 21.72
N GLU A 278 -4.74 -21.54 22.21
CA GLU A 278 -5.79 -20.91 23.01
C GLU A 278 -5.25 -20.27 24.29
N ARG A 279 -4.20 -20.87 24.88
CA ARG A 279 -3.49 -20.27 26.02
C ARG A 279 -2.85 -18.93 25.64
N ASP A 280 -2.23 -18.85 24.47
CA ASP A 280 -1.64 -17.60 23.97
C ASP A 280 -2.72 -16.53 23.74
N ARG A 281 -3.85 -16.93 23.14
CA ARG A 281 -5.01 -16.04 22.94
C ARG A 281 -5.52 -15.50 24.27
N GLY A 282 -5.72 -16.37 25.26
CA GLY A 282 -6.16 -15.97 26.60
C GLY A 282 -5.21 -14.98 27.27
N ARG A 283 -3.89 -15.22 27.19
CA ARG A 283 -2.88 -14.30 27.73
C ARG A 283 -2.87 -12.94 27.02
N ILE A 284 -2.99 -12.94 25.69
CA ILE A 284 -3.06 -11.70 24.90
C ILE A 284 -4.34 -10.93 25.22
N ALA A 285 -5.50 -11.60 25.25
CA ALA A 285 -6.78 -10.98 25.57
C ALA A 285 -6.78 -10.36 26.98
N SER A 286 -6.14 -11.03 27.95
CA SER A 286 -5.99 -10.51 29.32
C SER A 286 -5.08 -9.28 29.41
N SER A 287 -4.19 -9.06 28.42
CA SER A 287 -3.29 -7.92 28.43
C SER A 287 -3.94 -6.61 27.99
N HIS A 288 -5.00 -6.66 27.19
CA HIS A 288 -5.71 -5.48 26.71
C HIS A 288 -7.10 -5.84 26.12
N PRO A 289 -8.19 -5.12 26.47
CA PRO A 289 -9.55 -5.47 26.06
C PRO A 289 -9.77 -5.45 24.54
N ALA A 290 -9.04 -4.61 23.80
CA ALA A 290 -9.12 -4.54 22.34
C ALA A 290 -8.38 -5.69 21.60
N LEU A 291 -7.66 -6.57 22.31
CA LEU A 291 -6.86 -7.65 21.71
C LEU A 291 -7.54 -9.03 21.81
N GLN A 292 -8.88 -9.04 21.76
CA GLN A 292 -9.69 -10.26 21.79
C GLN A 292 -9.91 -10.87 20.40
N GLY A 293 -10.23 -12.17 20.36
CA GLY A 293 -10.60 -12.89 19.14
C GLY A 293 -9.54 -12.77 18.04
N HIS A 294 -9.96 -12.33 16.85
CA HIS A 294 -9.06 -12.18 15.71
C HIS A 294 -8.00 -11.07 15.88
N MET A 295 -8.13 -10.18 16.87
CA MET A 295 -7.08 -9.20 17.17
C MET A 295 -5.90 -9.83 17.91
N ALA A 296 -6.08 -10.99 18.56
CA ALA A 296 -4.99 -11.74 19.16
C ALA A 296 -4.00 -12.27 18.10
N ASP A 297 -4.50 -12.61 16.91
CA ASP A 297 -3.67 -12.98 15.75
C ASP A 297 -2.73 -11.83 15.35
N ALA A 298 -3.24 -10.59 15.36
CA ALA A 298 -2.44 -9.39 15.06
C ALA A 298 -1.35 -9.15 16.10
N ALA A 299 -1.65 -9.37 17.38
CA ALA A 299 -0.67 -9.27 18.47
C ALA A 299 0.40 -10.35 18.39
N MET A 300 0.02 -11.60 18.07
CA MET A 300 0.97 -12.69 17.93
C MET A 300 1.95 -12.45 16.77
N LEU A 301 1.45 -11.97 15.62
CA LEU A 301 2.31 -11.56 14.50
C LEU A 301 3.26 -10.43 14.91
N ALA A 302 2.79 -9.45 15.68
CA ALA A 302 3.61 -8.35 16.17
C ALA A 302 4.67 -8.81 17.18
N LEU A 303 4.35 -9.74 18.07
CA LEU A 303 5.29 -10.36 19.01
C LEU A 303 6.37 -11.17 18.27
N ALA A 304 5.99 -11.91 17.22
CA ALA A 304 6.95 -12.62 16.39
C ALA A 304 7.90 -11.67 15.66
N ALA A 305 7.39 -10.53 15.19
CA ALA A 305 8.23 -9.47 14.62
C ALA A 305 9.15 -8.84 15.68
N ALA A 306 8.67 -8.59 16.89
CA ALA A 306 9.48 -8.11 18.00
C ALA A 306 10.62 -9.09 18.33
N LYS A 307 10.31 -10.40 18.40
CA LYS A 307 11.30 -11.47 18.60
C LYS A 307 12.34 -11.51 17.48
N PHE A 308 11.93 -11.33 16.22
CA PHE A 308 12.86 -11.25 15.09
C PHE A 308 13.89 -10.13 15.25
N PHE A 309 13.52 -9.01 15.90
CA PHE A 309 14.41 -7.90 16.22
C PHE A 309 15.05 -7.98 17.62
N GLY A 310 15.05 -9.16 18.25
CA GLY A 310 15.73 -9.41 19.52
C GLY A 310 14.97 -8.94 20.76
N ILE A 311 13.67 -8.67 20.66
CA ILE A 311 12.83 -8.33 21.82
C ILE A 311 12.18 -9.60 22.35
N GLU A 312 12.50 -9.93 23.60
CA GLU A 312 11.96 -11.12 24.27
C GLU A 312 10.43 -11.11 24.35
N GLN A 313 9.82 -12.29 24.18
CA GLN A 313 8.35 -12.40 24.14
C GLN A 313 7.71 -11.94 25.46
N LYS A 314 8.36 -12.19 26.61
CA LYS A 314 7.90 -11.70 27.92
C LYS A 314 7.86 -10.17 27.96
N GLU A 315 8.90 -9.51 27.43
CA GLU A 315 8.94 -8.05 27.33
C GLU A 315 7.85 -7.53 26.37
N GLY A 316 7.71 -8.15 25.20
CA GLY A 316 6.68 -7.78 24.23
C GLY A 316 5.27 -7.89 24.81
N MET A 317 4.97 -8.99 25.50
CA MET A 317 3.68 -9.23 26.16
C MET A 317 3.37 -8.15 27.20
N ALA A 318 4.35 -7.76 28.03
CA ALA A 318 4.16 -6.72 29.05
C ALA A 318 3.82 -5.35 28.45
N ARG A 319 4.14 -5.10 27.18
CA ARG A 319 3.84 -3.83 26.49
C ARG A 319 2.45 -3.79 25.85
N LEU A 320 1.79 -4.93 25.64
CA LEU A 320 0.50 -4.99 24.95
C LEU A 320 -0.60 -4.16 25.64
N GLY A 321 -0.55 -4.03 26.97
CA GLY A 321 -1.48 -3.19 27.73
C GLY A 321 -1.40 -1.69 27.41
N ARG A 322 -0.37 -1.24 26.69
CA ARG A 322 -0.23 0.14 26.21
C ARG A 322 -0.80 0.35 24.80
N PHE A 323 -1.40 -0.69 24.21
CA PHE A 323 -1.94 -0.62 22.85
C PHE A 323 -3.05 0.42 22.75
N ARG A 324 -2.92 1.32 21.77
CA ARG A 324 -3.96 2.30 21.43
C ARG A 324 -4.50 1.98 20.04
N PRO A 325 -5.70 1.39 19.91
CA PRO A 325 -6.29 1.11 18.62
C PRO A 325 -6.43 2.38 17.79
N LEU A 326 -6.24 2.25 16.49
CA LEU A 326 -6.55 3.33 15.57
C LEU A 326 -8.08 3.46 15.46
N THR A 327 -8.62 4.67 15.60
CA THR A 327 -10.01 4.98 15.22
C THR A 327 -10.35 4.41 13.81
N PRO A 328 -11.50 3.73 13.63
CA PRO A 328 -11.89 3.17 12.34
C PRO A 328 -11.91 4.24 11.24
N ARG A 329 -11.59 3.85 9.99
CA ARG A 329 -11.94 4.69 8.84
C ARG A 329 -13.47 4.70 8.72
N PRO A 330 -14.10 5.86 8.44
CA PRO A 330 -15.51 5.86 8.05
C PRO A 330 -15.70 4.95 6.82
N PRO A 331 -16.83 4.23 6.73
CA PRO A 331 -17.08 3.27 5.67
C PRO A 331 -17.01 3.93 4.29
N THR A 332 -16.45 3.19 3.32
CA THR A 332 -16.16 3.68 1.95
C THR A 332 -17.37 3.65 1.02
N ARG A 333 -18.52 3.14 1.49
CA ARG A 333 -19.82 3.19 0.85
C ARG A 333 -20.90 3.37 1.92
N PRO A 334 -22.02 4.07 1.64
CA PRO A 334 -23.20 3.92 2.47
C PRO A 334 -23.58 2.42 2.50
N PRO A 335 -24.12 1.91 3.62
CA PRO A 335 -24.69 0.57 3.64
C PRO A 335 -25.68 0.46 2.49
N LEU A 336 -25.70 -0.69 1.80
CA LEU A 336 -26.80 -1.01 0.89
C LEU A 336 -28.07 -0.95 1.77
N SER A 337 -28.84 0.12 1.62
CA SER A 337 -30.18 0.17 2.20
C SER A 337 -30.94 -1.01 1.60
N SER A 338 -31.42 -1.90 2.46
CA SER A 338 -32.43 -2.89 2.11
C SER A 338 -33.70 -2.15 1.68
N ALA A 339 -33.75 -1.73 0.43
CA ALA A 339 -34.98 -1.30 -0.21
C ALA A 339 -35.76 -2.56 -0.58
N SER A 340 -36.57 -3.05 0.36
CA SER A 340 -37.67 -3.98 0.10
C SER A 340 -38.89 -3.52 0.88
N SER A 341 -39.49 -2.43 0.42
CA SER A 341 -40.92 -2.20 0.56
C SER A 341 -41.43 -1.92 -0.85
N LEU A 342 -41.89 -2.98 -1.51
CA LEU A 342 -42.68 -2.87 -2.73
C LEU A 342 -43.88 -1.95 -2.45
N PRO A 343 -44.23 -1.02 -3.35
CA PRO A 343 -45.49 -0.28 -3.23
C PRO A 343 -46.67 -1.27 -3.38
N PRO A 344 -47.78 -1.07 -2.66
CA PRO A 344 -48.96 -1.91 -2.82
C PRO A 344 -49.54 -1.72 -4.22
N ASN A 345 -49.85 -2.84 -4.88
CA ASN A 345 -50.53 -2.90 -6.15
C ASN A 345 -51.83 -2.08 -6.12
N ALA A 346 -51.94 -1.11 -7.01
CA ALA A 346 -53.21 -0.57 -7.46
C ALA A 346 -53.68 -1.40 -8.66
N SER A 347 -54.67 -2.25 -8.45
CA SER A 347 -55.54 -2.79 -9.50
C SER A 347 -56.89 -3.08 -8.87
N GLY A 348 -57.89 -2.31 -9.29
CA GLY A 348 -59.22 -2.29 -8.69
C GLY A 348 -60.11 -3.48 -9.04
N ALA A 349 -61.11 -3.65 -8.17
CA ALA A 349 -62.50 -3.97 -8.46
C ALA A 349 -63.32 -3.32 -7.34
#